data_AF-U3G8A9-F1
#
_entry.id   AF-U3G8A9-F1
#
_cell.length_a   1.000
_cell.length_b   1.000
_cell.length_c   1.000
_cell.angle_alpha   90.00
_cell.angle_beta   90.00
_cell.angle_gamma   90.00
#
_symmetry.space_group_name_H-M   'P 1'
#
loop_
_entity.id
_entity.type
_entity.pdbx_description
1 polymer ?
#
loop_
_entity_poly.entity_id
_entity_poly.type
_entity_poly.pdbx_seq_one_letter_code
_entity_poly.pdbx_strand_id
1 'polypeptide(L)'
;MEVLAVFLKLGLTSFGGPVAHIGYFRREFVERRRWLDDATFTDLVGLCQFLPGPASSQVGFSVGLLRAGWRGGLAAWCGFTLPSVLLLLAFAMLAPSLGGPFGAGLIHGLKLVAVAVVAQAVWDMARKLCPDWQRAGIAVLSIAVLGALTTVYAQLVVIALGAALGLVLCRTSLPASGSQRAGQEAAFSVSHVASIVSLALFCALLFGLPVLTDLHPWMPAKVFDAFYRSGALVFGGGHVVLPLLEQQTVATGWVASNDFLAGYGAAQAVPGPLFTFAAFLGWTIGPGLNHWAGAALATVGIFLPG
;
A
#
# COMPACT_ATOMS: atom_id res chain seq x y z
N MET A 1 5.09 -7.34 24.77
CA MET A 1 4.76 -5.94 25.14
C MET A 1 5.78 -4.94 24.61
N GLU A 2 7.09 -5.22 24.68
CA GLU A 2 8.13 -4.32 24.11
C GLU A 2 7.86 -3.96 22.64
N VAL A 3 7.66 -4.97 21.77
CA VAL A 3 7.40 -4.76 20.34
C VAL A 3 6.21 -3.82 20.11
N LEU A 4 5.06 -4.09 20.76
CA LEU A 4 3.88 -3.24 20.63
C LEU A 4 4.17 -1.78 21.01
N ALA A 5 4.84 -1.53 22.13
CA ALA A 5 5.12 -0.17 22.60
C ALA A 5 6.03 0.60 21.63
N VAL A 6 7.03 -0.08 21.05
CA VAL A 6 7.93 0.51 20.06
C VAL A 6 7.20 0.86 18.78
N PHE A 7 6.44 -0.10 18.24
CA PHE A 7 5.69 0.12 17.01
C PHE A 7 4.53 1.10 17.22
N LEU A 8 3.94 1.18 18.41
CA LEU A 8 2.96 2.21 18.76
C LEU A 8 3.56 3.61 18.72
N LYS A 9 4.75 3.79 19.31
CA LYS A 9 5.49 5.06 19.20
C LYS A 9 5.75 5.40 17.74
N LEU A 10 6.21 4.45 16.94
CA LEU A 10 6.47 4.67 15.51
C LEU A 10 5.18 4.98 14.75
N GLY A 11 4.07 4.29 15.02
CA GLY A 11 2.76 4.54 14.42
C GLY A 11 2.19 5.92 14.74
N LEU A 12 2.61 6.53 15.86
CA LEU A 12 2.23 7.89 16.25
C LEU A 12 3.20 8.98 15.76
N THR A 13 4.38 8.62 15.25
CA THR A 13 5.46 9.59 14.94
C THR A 13 6.02 9.50 13.53
N SER A 14 5.72 8.43 12.78
CA SER A 14 6.27 8.22 11.44
C SER A 14 5.42 8.93 10.39
N PHE A 15 5.87 10.09 9.92
CA PHE A 15 5.27 10.85 8.83
C PHE A 15 6.14 10.77 7.56
N GLY A 16 5.54 11.02 6.39
CA GLY A 16 6.28 11.14 5.13
C GLY A 16 6.35 9.87 4.27
N GLY A 17 5.50 8.87 4.56
CA GLY A 17 5.31 7.71 3.70
C GLY A 17 6.43 6.66 3.77
N PRO A 18 6.41 5.65 2.86
CA PRO A 18 7.19 4.42 3.02
C PRO A 18 8.69 4.63 3.14
N VAL A 19 9.27 5.56 2.38
CA VAL A 19 10.71 5.85 2.43
C VAL A 19 11.10 6.44 3.78
N ALA A 20 10.29 7.37 4.31
CA ALA A 20 10.51 7.93 5.63
C ALA A 20 10.35 6.86 6.72
N HIS A 21 9.32 6.00 6.62
CA HIS A 21 9.09 4.91 7.57
C HIS A 21 10.27 3.93 7.64
N ILE A 22 10.82 3.53 6.50
CA ILE A 22 12.02 2.69 6.44
C ILE A 22 13.21 3.40 7.11
N GLY A 23 13.36 4.70 6.91
CA GLY A 23 14.36 5.52 7.61
C GLY A 23 14.17 5.53 9.14
N TYR A 24 12.94 5.72 9.62
CA TYR A 24 12.62 5.63 11.05
C TYR A 24 12.91 4.23 11.61
N PHE A 25 12.57 3.18 10.85
CA PHE A 25 12.79 1.79 11.25
C PHE A 25 14.27 1.45 11.33
N ARG A 26 15.08 1.92 10.38
CA ARG A 26 16.54 1.74 10.42
C ARG A 26 17.15 2.37 11.66
N ARG A 27 16.82 3.64 11.94
CA ARG A 27 17.29 4.34 13.15
C ARG A 27 16.86 3.61 14.42
N GLU A 28 15.61 3.16 14.47
CA GLU A 28 15.06 2.52 15.66
C GLU A 28 15.63 1.12 15.89
N PHE A 29 15.62 0.26 14.87
CA PHE A 29 15.90 -1.18 14.98
C PHE A 29 17.35 -1.55 14.70
N VAL A 30 18.08 -0.78 13.88
CA VAL A 30 19.51 -1.01 13.60
C VAL A 30 20.37 -0.18 14.54
N GLU A 31 20.21 1.15 14.52
CA GLU A 31 21.14 2.04 15.22
C GLU A 31 20.91 2.06 16.74
N ARG A 32 19.66 2.29 17.16
CA ARG A 32 19.33 2.51 18.57
C ARG A 32 19.17 1.22 19.36
N ARG A 33 18.31 0.31 18.88
CA ARG A 33 18.00 -0.93 19.60
C ARG A 33 18.87 -2.11 19.22
N ARG A 34 19.52 -2.07 18.05
CA ARG A 34 20.35 -3.16 17.52
C ARG A 34 19.62 -4.51 17.53
N TRP A 35 18.35 -4.51 17.15
CA TRP A 35 17.56 -5.73 16.94
C TRP A 35 17.98 -6.45 15.67
N LEU A 36 18.47 -5.70 14.67
CA LEU A 36 18.96 -6.18 13.39
C LEU A 36 20.27 -5.47 13.08
N ASP A 37 21.15 -6.11 12.33
CA ASP A 37 22.26 -5.42 11.67
C ASP A 37 21.80 -4.76 10.36
N ASP A 38 22.68 -3.96 9.78
CA ASP A 38 22.37 -3.19 8.58
C ASP A 38 22.14 -4.09 7.35
N ALA A 39 22.84 -5.23 7.28
CA ALA A 39 22.70 -6.20 6.19
C ALA A 39 21.33 -6.90 6.24
N THR A 40 20.96 -7.47 7.39
CA THR A 40 19.68 -8.14 7.61
C THR A 40 18.51 -7.18 7.40
N PHE A 41 18.63 -5.93 7.88
CA PHE A 41 17.61 -4.92 7.65
C PHE A 41 17.48 -4.57 6.16
N THR A 42 18.60 -4.44 5.44
CA THR A 42 18.61 -4.14 4.01
C THR A 42 18.00 -5.28 3.19
N ASP A 43 18.35 -6.53 3.50
CA ASP A 43 17.77 -7.71 2.86
C ASP A 43 16.26 -7.80 3.11
N LEU A 44 15.83 -7.53 4.34
CA LEU A 44 14.42 -7.52 4.70
C LEU A 44 13.65 -6.42 3.95
N VAL A 45 14.21 -5.22 3.87
CA VAL A 45 13.65 -4.13 3.06
C VAL A 45 13.58 -4.52 1.59
N GLY A 46 14.63 -5.15 1.06
CA GLY A 46 14.67 -5.65 -0.32
C GLY A 46 13.55 -6.65 -0.60
N LEU A 47 13.36 -7.63 0.28
CA LEU A 47 12.29 -8.62 0.18
C LEU A 47 10.90 -7.97 0.20
N CYS A 48 10.63 -7.08 1.16
CA CYS A 48 9.33 -6.40 1.28
C CYS A 48 9.05 -5.39 0.16
N GLN A 49 10.06 -4.93 -0.59
CA GLN A 49 9.86 -4.10 -1.78
C GLN A 49 9.61 -4.94 -3.04
N PHE A 50 10.07 -6.20 -3.03
CA PHE A 50 9.82 -7.16 -4.10
C PHE A 50 8.41 -7.75 -4.02
N LEU A 51 7.93 -8.04 -2.81
CA LEU A 51 6.60 -8.59 -2.58
C LEU A 51 5.49 -7.54 -2.83
N PRO A 52 4.30 -7.98 -3.27
CA PRO A 52 3.16 -7.08 -3.37
C PRO A 52 2.69 -6.63 -1.98
N GLY A 53 2.23 -5.38 -1.88
CA GLY A 53 1.60 -4.82 -0.69
C GLY A 53 2.38 -3.66 -0.04
N PRO A 54 2.02 -3.29 1.20
CA PRO A 54 2.55 -2.11 1.87
C PRO A 54 3.94 -2.37 2.46
N ALA A 55 4.99 -2.09 1.68
CA ALA A 55 6.38 -2.36 2.02
C ALA A 55 6.77 -1.95 3.46
N SER A 56 6.44 -0.74 3.92
CA SER A 56 6.79 -0.32 5.30
C SER A 56 6.10 -1.16 6.37
N SER A 57 4.85 -1.54 6.18
CA SER A 57 4.13 -2.37 7.16
C SER A 57 4.62 -3.81 7.14
N GLN A 58 4.97 -4.34 5.96
CA GLN A 58 5.61 -5.66 5.83
C GLN A 58 6.97 -5.71 6.52
N VAL A 59 7.82 -4.70 6.34
CA VAL A 59 9.09 -4.61 7.07
C VAL A 59 8.82 -4.58 8.57
N GLY A 60 7.89 -3.76 9.04
CA GLY A 60 7.57 -3.66 10.46
C GLY A 60 7.06 -4.99 11.05
N PHE A 61 6.15 -5.66 10.34
CA PHE A 61 5.63 -6.97 10.70
C PHE A 61 6.76 -8.02 10.75
N SER A 62 7.64 -8.05 9.75
CA SER A 62 8.78 -8.95 9.70
C SER A 62 9.81 -8.68 10.80
N VAL A 63 10.11 -7.42 11.12
CA VAL A 63 10.95 -7.09 12.29
C VAL A 63 10.30 -7.59 13.58
N GLY A 64 8.99 -7.38 13.74
CA GLY A 64 8.24 -7.91 14.88
C GLY A 64 8.29 -9.44 14.95
N LEU A 65 8.14 -10.10 13.80
CA LEU A 65 8.22 -11.56 13.66
C LEU A 65 9.59 -12.09 14.07
N LEU A 66 10.67 -11.49 13.57
CA LEU A 66 12.05 -11.85 13.93
C LEU A 66 12.33 -11.63 15.42
N ARG A 67 11.73 -10.59 16.03
CA ARG A 67 11.96 -10.25 17.44
C ARG A 67 11.21 -11.14 18.42
N ALA A 68 9.96 -11.50 18.14
CA ALA A 68 9.09 -12.17 19.12
C ALA A 68 8.09 -13.17 18.50
N GLY A 69 8.43 -13.74 17.33
CA GLY A 69 7.57 -14.68 16.62
C GLY A 69 6.26 -14.06 16.14
N TRP A 70 5.25 -14.89 15.88
CA TRP A 70 3.98 -14.40 15.30
C TRP A 70 3.29 -13.32 16.13
N ARG A 71 3.37 -13.44 17.45
CA ARG A 71 2.82 -12.44 18.39
C ARG A 71 3.56 -11.10 18.26
N GLY A 72 4.86 -11.14 17.96
CA GLY A 72 5.66 -9.96 17.66
C GLY A 72 5.25 -9.29 16.36
N GLY A 73 5.05 -10.06 15.29
CA GLY A 73 4.55 -9.54 14.02
C GLY A 73 3.19 -8.86 14.17
N LEU A 74 2.22 -9.55 14.77
CA LEU A 74 0.89 -8.98 15.04
C LEU A 74 0.96 -7.73 15.94
N ALA A 75 1.79 -7.76 16.99
CA ALA A 75 2.00 -6.59 17.84
C ALA A 75 2.61 -5.40 17.08
N ALA A 76 3.54 -5.66 16.15
CA ALA A 76 4.15 -4.63 15.32
C ALA A 76 3.13 -4.02 14.36
N TRP A 77 2.35 -4.84 13.67
CA TRP A 77 1.28 -4.37 12.77
C TRP A 77 0.22 -3.58 13.54
N CYS A 78 -0.26 -4.08 14.68
CA CYS A 78 -1.22 -3.36 15.50
C CYS A 78 -0.68 -2.00 15.97
N GLY A 79 0.55 -1.96 16.50
CA GLY A 79 1.16 -0.73 16.99
C GLY A 79 1.40 0.30 15.88
N PHE A 80 1.84 -0.15 14.71
CA PHE A 80 2.17 0.76 13.61
C PHE A 80 0.94 1.23 12.83
N THR A 81 -0.06 0.37 12.66
CA THR A 81 -1.19 0.59 11.74
C THR A 81 -2.43 1.14 12.45
N LEU A 82 -2.80 0.61 13.62
CA LEU A 82 -4.06 0.96 14.26
C LEU A 82 -4.18 2.43 14.69
N PRO A 83 -3.13 3.14 15.16
CA PRO A 83 -3.26 4.55 15.49
C PRO A 83 -3.75 5.39 14.29
N SER A 84 -3.19 5.12 13.11
CA SER A 84 -3.57 5.79 11.87
C SER A 84 -4.99 5.43 11.43
N VAL A 85 -5.37 4.15 11.52
CA VAL A 85 -6.75 3.69 11.29
C VAL A 85 -7.73 4.45 12.19
N LEU A 86 -7.45 4.56 13.49
CA LEU A 86 -8.33 5.24 14.45
C LEU A 86 -8.47 6.73 14.13
N LEU A 87 -7.38 7.41 13.77
CA LEU A 87 -7.42 8.83 13.37
C LEU A 87 -8.26 9.03 12.11
N LEU A 88 -8.12 8.14 11.12
CA LEU A 88 -8.88 8.20 9.88
C LEU A 88 -10.35 7.85 10.05
N LEU A 89 -10.68 6.91 10.93
CA LEU A 89 -12.07 6.63 11.30
C LEU A 89 -12.69 7.79 12.07
N ALA A 90 -11.96 8.40 13.00
CA ALA A 90 -12.41 9.62 13.66
C ALA A 90 -12.68 10.74 12.65
N PHE A 91 -11.81 10.92 11.66
CA PHE A 91 -12.05 11.85 10.57
C PHE A 91 -13.29 11.48 9.75
N ALA A 92 -13.47 10.21 9.38
CA ALA A 92 -14.64 9.74 8.63
C ALA A 92 -15.98 9.97 9.36
N MET A 93 -15.97 9.86 10.70
CA MET A 93 -17.13 10.12 11.55
C MET A 93 -17.43 11.62 11.69
N LEU A 94 -16.38 12.44 11.84
CA LEU A 94 -16.52 13.86 12.14
C LEU A 94 -16.70 14.71 10.88
N ALA A 95 -16.07 14.35 9.77
CA ALA A 95 -16.07 15.16 8.54
C ALA A 95 -17.47 15.51 8.02
N PRO A 96 -18.46 14.59 8.00
CA PRO A 96 -19.82 14.93 7.57
C PRO A 96 -20.52 15.96 8.48
N SER A 97 -20.09 16.06 9.74
CA SER A 97 -20.63 17.02 10.71
C SER A 97 -19.94 18.39 10.68
N LEU A 98 -18.83 18.53 9.93
CA LEU A 98 -18.12 19.79 9.75
C LEU A 98 -18.90 20.72 8.81
N GLY A 99 -19.94 21.36 9.35
CA GLY A 99 -20.71 22.39 8.67
C GLY A 99 -20.04 23.77 8.68
N GLY A 100 -20.64 24.71 7.94
CA GLY A 100 -20.24 26.12 7.92
C GLY A 100 -18.96 26.43 7.13
N PRO A 101 -18.57 27.72 7.05
CA PRO A 101 -17.44 28.18 6.24
C PRO A 101 -16.10 27.54 6.64
N PHE A 102 -15.91 27.30 7.94
CA PHE A 102 -14.69 26.68 8.46
C PHE A 102 -14.55 25.21 8.02
N GLY A 103 -15.60 24.40 8.19
CA GLY A 103 -15.60 23.00 7.77
C GLY A 103 -15.38 22.85 6.26
N ALA A 104 -16.08 23.66 5.47
CA ALA A 104 -15.90 23.71 4.02
C ALA A 104 -14.46 24.10 3.62
N GLY A 105 -13.88 25.11 4.29
CA GLY A 105 -12.50 25.54 4.08
C GLY A 105 -11.48 24.45 4.43
N LEU A 106 -11.69 23.71 5.53
CA LEU A 106 -10.83 22.60 5.94
C LEU A 106 -10.86 21.47 4.91
N ILE A 107 -12.05 21.02 4.50
CA ILE A 107 -12.21 19.97 3.49
C ILE A 107 -11.61 20.41 2.15
N HIS A 108 -11.79 21.68 1.77
CA HIS A 108 -11.17 22.22 0.56
C HIS A 108 -9.64 22.22 0.65
N GLY A 109 -9.07 22.63 1.79
CA GLY A 109 -7.62 22.57 2.04
C GLY A 109 -7.07 21.15 1.91
N LEU A 110 -7.75 20.14 2.47
CA LEU A 110 -7.36 18.73 2.34
C LEU A 110 -7.36 18.28 0.87
N LYS A 111 -8.35 18.70 0.07
CA LYS A 111 -8.37 18.41 -1.37
C LYS A 111 -7.20 19.06 -2.11
N LEU A 112 -6.81 20.29 -1.75
CA LEU A 112 -5.63 20.94 -2.34
C LEU A 112 -4.33 20.20 -1.98
N VAL A 113 -4.21 19.74 -0.72
CA VAL A 113 -3.09 18.90 -0.29
C VAL A 113 -3.05 17.59 -1.09
N ALA A 114 -4.19 16.94 -1.30
CA ALA A 114 -4.28 15.74 -2.13
C ALA A 114 -3.72 15.97 -3.54
N VAL A 115 -4.08 17.08 -4.20
CA VAL A 115 -3.54 17.43 -5.53
C VAL A 115 -2.02 17.62 -5.49
N ALA A 116 -1.51 18.35 -4.51
CA ALA A 116 -0.07 18.60 -4.37
C ALA A 116 0.72 17.29 -4.14
N VAL A 117 0.20 16.39 -3.30
CA VAL A 117 0.86 15.11 -3.01
C VAL A 117 0.79 14.16 -4.20
N VAL A 118 -0.34 14.08 -4.91
CA VAL A 118 -0.44 13.29 -6.15
C VAL A 118 0.54 13.83 -7.20
N ALA A 119 0.61 15.14 -7.38
CA ALA A 119 1.57 15.76 -8.31
C ALA A 119 3.03 15.43 -7.94
N GLN A 120 3.39 15.51 -6.66
CA GLN A 120 4.71 15.12 -6.18
C GLN A 120 4.99 13.63 -6.42
N ALA A 121 4.01 12.76 -6.16
CA ALA A 121 4.15 11.32 -6.38
C ALA A 121 4.40 10.99 -7.85
N VAL A 122 3.66 11.62 -8.77
CA VAL A 122 3.87 11.49 -10.23
C VAL A 122 5.26 11.99 -10.61
N TRP A 123 5.69 13.14 -10.06
CA TRP A 123 7.02 13.68 -10.31
C TRP A 123 8.14 12.75 -9.84
N ASP A 124 8.00 12.17 -8.65
CA ASP A 124 8.95 11.21 -8.09
C ASP A 124 9.00 9.91 -8.89
N MET A 125 7.84 9.39 -9.33
CA MET A 125 7.78 8.21 -10.20
C MET A 125 8.41 8.50 -11.57
N ALA A 126 8.14 9.66 -12.16
CA ALA A 126 8.73 10.05 -13.43
C ALA A 126 10.27 10.09 -13.34
N ARG A 127 10.82 10.73 -12.31
CA ARG A 127 12.29 10.79 -12.10
C ARG A 127 12.94 9.41 -11.92
N LYS A 128 12.25 8.48 -11.26
CA LYS A 128 12.78 7.14 -10.97
C LYS A 128 12.60 6.15 -12.13
N LEU A 129 11.44 6.17 -12.78
CA LEU A 129 11.05 5.16 -13.78
C LEU A 129 11.33 5.62 -15.21
N CYS A 130 11.41 6.92 -15.46
CA CYS A 130 11.68 7.53 -16.76
C CYS A 130 12.98 8.38 -16.75
N PRO A 131 14.14 7.84 -16.35
CA PRO A 131 15.39 8.61 -16.26
C PRO A 131 15.97 9.04 -17.62
N ASP A 132 15.55 8.40 -18.71
CA ASP A 132 16.03 8.63 -20.07
C ASP A 132 14.86 8.89 -21.04
N TRP A 133 15.18 9.47 -22.20
CA TRP A 133 14.19 9.87 -23.20
C TRP A 133 13.45 8.66 -23.81
N GLN A 134 14.05 7.47 -23.81
CA GLN A 134 13.42 6.25 -24.35
C GLN A 134 12.30 5.79 -23.41
N ARG A 135 12.60 5.66 -22.11
CA ARG A 135 11.60 5.30 -21.07
C ARG A 135 10.53 6.37 -20.93
N ALA A 136 10.91 7.65 -20.99
CA ALA A 136 9.96 8.76 -21.00
C ALA A 136 9.03 8.70 -22.22
N GLY A 137 9.56 8.40 -23.41
CA GLY A 137 8.77 8.20 -24.62
C GLY A 137 7.77 7.05 -24.51
N ILE A 138 8.19 5.91 -23.96
CA ILE A 138 7.30 4.77 -23.68
C ILE A 138 6.18 5.18 -22.71
N ALA A 139 6.52 5.92 -21.65
CA ALA A 139 5.54 6.37 -20.66
C ALA A 139 4.52 7.35 -21.26
N VAL A 140 4.98 8.34 -22.04
CA VAL A 140 4.08 9.31 -22.71
C VAL A 140 3.17 8.61 -23.73
N LEU A 141 3.70 7.67 -24.51
CA LEU A 141 2.89 6.87 -25.43
C LEU A 141 1.83 6.04 -24.68
N SER A 142 2.23 5.41 -23.58
CA SER A 142 1.32 4.65 -22.71
C SER A 142 0.19 5.53 -22.19
N ILE A 143 0.50 6.74 -21.71
CA ILE A 143 -0.49 7.72 -21.24
C ILE A 143 -1.43 8.14 -22.39
N ALA A 144 -0.91 8.42 -23.58
CA ALA A 144 -1.71 8.82 -24.72
C ALA A 144 -2.69 7.71 -25.16
N VAL A 145 -2.23 6.46 -25.20
CA VAL A 145 -3.07 5.30 -25.55
C VAL A 145 -4.16 5.09 -24.50
N LEU A 146 -3.82 5.11 -23.21
CA LEU A 146 -4.80 4.95 -22.12
C LEU A 146 -5.77 6.12 -22.02
N GLY A 147 -5.34 7.33 -22.38
CA GLY A 147 -6.21 8.50 -22.45
C GLY A 147 -7.20 8.45 -23.61
N ALA A 148 -6.82 7.84 -24.74
CA ALA A 148 -7.70 7.67 -25.90
C ALA A 148 -8.58 6.42 -25.81
N LEU A 149 -8.09 5.34 -25.20
CA LEU A 149 -8.75 4.04 -25.11
C LEU A 149 -8.96 3.67 -23.64
N THR A 150 -10.21 3.73 -23.18
CA THR A 150 -10.59 3.39 -21.80
C THR A 150 -10.93 1.91 -21.61
N THR A 151 -10.52 1.04 -22.54
CA THR A 151 -10.84 -0.40 -22.49
C THR A 151 -9.82 -1.19 -21.69
N VAL A 152 -10.24 -2.29 -21.05
CA VAL A 152 -9.33 -3.23 -20.35
C VAL A 152 -8.26 -3.77 -21.32
N TYR A 153 -8.61 -3.96 -22.58
CA TYR A 153 -7.66 -4.38 -23.62
C TYR A 153 -6.55 -3.36 -23.86
N ALA A 154 -6.84 -2.05 -23.76
CA ALA A 154 -5.82 -1.01 -23.90
C ALA A 154 -4.75 -1.13 -22.81
N GLN A 155 -5.13 -1.45 -21.58
CA GLN A 155 -4.18 -1.69 -20.48
C GLN A 155 -3.25 -2.87 -20.78
N LEU A 156 -3.81 -4.00 -21.23
CA LEU A 156 -3.03 -5.19 -21.58
C LEU A 156 -2.07 -4.93 -22.75
N VAL A 157 -2.55 -4.22 -23.79
CA VAL A 157 -1.74 -3.83 -24.94
C VAL A 157 -0.60 -2.91 -24.52
N VAL A 158 -0.88 -1.91 -23.68
CA VAL A 158 0.13 -0.97 -23.18
C VAL A 158 1.19 -1.67 -22.34
N ILE A 159 0.79 -2.62 -21.47
CA ILE A 159 1.74 -3.43 -20.69
C ILE A 159 2.62 -4.27 -21.63
N ALA A 160 2.01 -5.02 -22.56
CA ALA A 160 2.75 -5.89 -23.48
C ALA A 160 3.69 -5.10 -24.40
N LEU A 161 3.22 -3.98 -24.94
CA LEU A 161 4.01 -3.10 -25.80
C LEU A 161 5.13 -2.41 -25.00
N GLY A 162 4.84 -1.92 -23.80
CA GLY A 162 5.84 -1.33 -22.91
C GLY A 162 6.94 -2.33 -22.53
N ALA A 163 6.58 -3.58 -22.26
CA ALA A 163 7.53 -4.66 -22.02
C ALA A 163 8.39 -4.96 -23.26
N ALA A 164 7.77 -5.10 -24.44
CA ALA A 164 8.48 -5.34 -25.69
C ALA A 164 9.44 -4.19 -26.05
N LEU A 165 8.96 -2.94 -25.98
CA LEU A 165 9.76 -1.74 -26.23
C LEU A 165 10.88 -1.59 -25.19
N GLY A 166 10.62 -1.90 -23.91
CA GLY A 166 11.65 -1.93 -22.87
C GLY A 166 12.76 -2.95 -23.18
N LEU A 167 12.38 -4.16 -23.61
CA LEU A 167 13.34 -5.22 -23.98
C LEU A 167 14.17 -4.88 -25.23
N VAL A 168 13.64 -4.07 -26.14
CA VAL A 168 14.33 -3.68 -27.39
C VAL A 168 15.18 -2.42 -27.18
N LEU A 169 14.62 -1.40 -26.54
CA LEU A 169 15.19 -0.04 -26.46
C LEU A 169 15.98 0.22 -25.18
N CYS A 170 15.63 -0.44 -24.06
CA CYS A 170 16.19 -0.15 -22.74
C CYS A 170 17.20 -1.21 -22.26
N ARG A 171 17.90 -1.90 -23.18
CA ARG A 171 18.96 -2.87 -22.86
C ARG A 171 20.20 -2.17 -22.30
N THR A 172 20.15 -1.80 -21.03
CA THR A 172 21.35 -1.50 -20.25
C THR A 172 21.86 -2.78 -19.61
N SER A 173 23.16 -3.04 -19.73
CA SER A 173 23.85 -4.11 -19.01
C SER A 173 23.41 -4.11 -17.55
N LEU A 174 22.80 -5.21 -17.10
CA LEU A 174 22.59 -5.44 -15.68
C LEU A 174 23.96 -5.22 -15.01
N PRO A 175 24.09 -4.32 -14.02
CA PRO A 175 25.21 -4.41 -13.13
C PRO A 175 25.18 -5.83 -12.59
N ALA A 176 26.23 -6.60 -12.86
CA ALA A 176 26.44 -7.86 -12.17
C ALA A 176 26.62 -7.49 -10.70
N SER A 177 25.52 -7.50 -9.94
CA SER A 177 25.57 -7.45 -8.48
C SER A 177 26.14 -8.78 -8.02
N GLY A 178 27.46 -8.89 -8.10
CA GLY A 178 28.23 -9.86 -7.38
C GLY A 178 28.10 -9.56 -5.90
N SER A 179 27.32 -10.36 -5.19
CA SER A 179 27.45 -10.51 -3.75
C SER A 179 27.34 -11.99 -3.39
N GLN A 180 28.41 -12.74 -3.68
CA GLN A 180 28.79 -13.82 -2.78
C GLN A 180 29.17 -13.18 -1.44
N ARG A 181 28.32 -13.31 -0.41
CA ARG A 181 28.73 -13.21 1.00
C ARG A 181 27.93 -14.18 1.85
N ALA A 182 28.62 -15.24 2.26
CA ALA A 182 28.25 -16.07 3.38
C ALA A 182 28.37 -15.26 4.67
N GLY A 183 27.37 -15.34 5.54
CA GLY A 183 27.48 -14.83 6.91
C GLY A 183 26.16 -14.41 7.53
N GLN A 184 25.66 -15.28 8.42
CA GLN A 184 24.59 -15.08 9.39
C GLN A 184 23.17 -15.14 8.84
N GLU A 185 22.80 -16.34 8.42
CA GLU A 185 21.42 -16.81 8.43
C GLU A 185 20.82 -16.68 9.84
N ALA A 186 20.13 -15.58 10.13
CA ALA A 186 18.95 -15.64 10.98
C ALA A 186 17.84 -16.37 10.19
N ALA A 187 18.08 -17.64 9.84
CA ALA A 187 17.16 -18.45 9.04
C ALA A 187 15.94 -18.76 9.89
N PHE A 188 14.88 -17.97 9.70
CA PHE A 188 13.55 -18.39 10.05
C PHE A 188 13.18 -19.55 9.13
N SER A 189 13.16 -20.77 9.66
CA SER A 189 12.70 -21.94 8.93
C SER A 189 11.18 -21.91 8.84
N VAL A 190 10.62 -21.18 7.88
CA VAL A 190 9.23 -21.39 7.46
C VAL A 190 9.16 -22.80 6.90
N SER A 191 8.24 -23.63 7.38
CA SER A 191 8.06 -24.95 6.81
C SER A 191 7.70 -24.80 5.33
N HIS A 192 8.25 -25.65 4.47
CA HIS A 192 7.96 -25.63 3.04
C HIS A 192 6.44 -25.73 2.76
N VAL A 193 5.72 -26.45 3.63
CA VAL A 193 4.26 -26.54 3.61
C VAL A 193 3.61 -25.19 3.88
N ALA A 194 4.05 -24.44 4.89
CA ALA A 194 3.47 -23.12 5.20
C ALA A 194 3.68 -22.12 4.05
N SER A 195 4.83 -22.17 3.37
CA SER A 195 5.09 -21.34 2.18
C SER A 195 4.15 -21.70 1.02
N ILE A 196 3.98 -22.99 0.71
CA ILE A 196 3.05 -23.45 -0.33
C ILE A 196 1.62 -23.07 0.02
N VAL A 197 1.19 -23.29 1.26
CA VAL A 197 -0.18 -22.96 1.70
C VAL A 197 -0.42 -21.45 1.62
N SER A 198 0.54 -20.62 2.03
CA SER A 198 0.42 -19.16 1.96
C SER A 198 0.36 -18.68 0.51
N LEU A 199 1.18 -19.23 -0.38
CA LEU A 199 1.16 -18.91 -1.80
C LEU A 199 -0.14 -19.38 -2.48
N ALA A 200 -0.60 -20.59 -2.16
CA ALA A 200 -1.85 -21.13 -2.66
C ALA A 200 -3.04 -20.29 -2.19
N LEU A 201 -3.06 -19.89 -0.91
CA LEU A 201 -4.09 -19.02 -0.36
C LEU A 201 -4.05 -17.63 -1.01
N PHE A 202 -2.85 -17.07 -1.23
CA PHE A 202 -2.67 -15.79 -1.90
C PHE A 202 -3.32 -15.82 -3.30
N CYS A 203 -2.99 -16.83 -4.10
CA CYS A 203 -3.53 -17.02 -5.45
C CYS A 203 -5.03 -17.34 -5.41
N ALA A 204 -5.47 -18.19 -4.50
CA ALA A 204 -6.88 -18.55 -4.35
C ALA A 204 -7.75 -17.34 -3.99
N LEU A 205 -7.28 -16.44 -3.13
CA LEU A 205 -7.98 -15.20 -2.82
C LEU A 205 -7.93 -14.23 -4.01
N LEU A 206 -6.77 -14.07 -4.65
CA LEU A 206 -6.59 -13.11 -5.75
C LEU A 206 -7.47 -13.43 -6.97
N PHE A 207 -7.59 -14.71 -7.33
CA PHE A 207 -8.35 -15.15 -8.50
C PHE A 207 -9.75 -15.69 -8.14
N GLY A 208 -9.92 -16.24 -6.94
CA GLY A 208 -11.18 -16.84 -6.50
C GLY A 208 -12.19 -15.83 -5.94
N LEU A 209 -11.77 -14.79 -5.21
CA LEU A 209 -12.69 -13.76 -4.72
C LEU A 209 -13.46 -13.03 -5.85
N PRO A 210 -12.82 -12.61 -6.97
CA PRO A 210 -13.52 -11.98 -8.08
C PRO A 210 -14.66 -12.86 -8.61
N VAL A 211 -14.34 -14.12 -8.89
CA VAL A 211 -15.29 -15.12 -9.41
C VAL A 211 -16.42 -15.35 -8.41
N LEU A 212 -16.11 -15.46 -7.12
CA LEU A 212 -17.10 -15.62 -6.06
C LEU A 212 -18.06 -14.42 -6.00
N THR A 213 -17.54 -13.20 -6.10
CA THR A 213 -18.34 -11.97 -6.04
C THR A 213 -19.20 -11.74 -7.28
N ASP A 214 -18.81 -12.27 -8.43
CA ASP A 214 -19.61 -12.27 -9.65
C ASP A 214 -20.76 -13.27 -9.58
N LEU A 215 -20.51 -14.46 -9.01
CA LEU A 215 -21.53 -15.50 -8.82
C LEU A 215 -22.53 -15.17 -7.71
N HIS A 216 -22.06 -14.57 -6.62
CA HIS A 216 -22.89 -14.19 -5.49
C HIS A 216 -22.58 -12.75 -5.07
N PRO A 217 -23.33 -11.74 -5.54
CA PRO A 217 -23.02 -10.33 -5.33
C PRO A 217 -23.39 -9.85 -3.92
N TRP A 218 -22.64 -10.31 -2.92
CA TRP A 218 -22.70 -9.86 -1.52
C TRP A 218 -21.72 -8.72 -1.23
N MET A 219 -22.21 -7.64 -0.61
CA MET A 219 -21.43 -6.43 -0.36
C MET A 219 -20.15 -6.67 0.48
N PRO A 220 -20.18 -7.43 1.60
CA PRO A 220 -18.97 -7.63 2.41
C PRO A 220 -17.78 -8.22 1.64
N ALA A 221 -18.01 -9.19 0.75
CA ALA A 221 -16.90 -9.75 -0.01
C ALA A 221 -16.53 -8.93 -1.23
N LYS A 222 -17.45 -8.15 -1.82
CA LYS A 222 -17.06 -7.16 -2.83
C LYS A 222 -16.09 -6.14 -2.24
N VAL A 223 -16.37 -5.68 -1.02
CA VAL A 223 -15.43 -4.83 -0.27
C VAL A 223 -14.12 -5.57 -0.02
N PHE A 224 -14.17 -6.78 0.55
CA PHE A 224 -12.95 -7.53 0.83
C PHE A 224 -12.11 -7.81 -0.43
N ASP A 225 -12.72 -8.23 -1.54
CA ASP A 225 -12.08 -8.44 -2.85
C ASP A 225 -11.41 -7.16 -3.35
N ALA A 226 -12.15 -6.04 -3.39
CA ALA A 226 -11.66 -4.74 -3.84
C ALA A 226 -10.37 -4.34 -3.12
N PHE A 227 -10.35 -4.41 -1.79
CA PHE A 227 -9.20 -4.02 -0.99
C PHE A 227 -8.08 -5.07 -1.02
N TYR A 228 -8.41 -6.37 -1.00
CA TYR A 228 -7.44 -7.45 -1.15
C TYR A 228 -6.70 -7.37 -2.47
N ARG A 229 -7.41 -7.20 -3.58
CA ARG A 229 -6.82 -7.04 -4.90
C ARG A 229 -5.99 -5.76 -4.99
N SER A 230 -6.49 -4.65 -4.42
CA SER A 230 -5.72 -3.41 -4.36
C SER A 230 -4.41 -3.58 -3.58
N GLY A 231 -4.41 -4.33 -2.47
CA GLY A 231 -3.19 -4.65 -1.72
C GLY A 231 -2.26 -5.61 -2.47
N ALA A 232 -2.81 -6.63 -3.12
CA ALA A 232 -2.06 -7.70 -3.80
C ALA A 232 -1.42 -7.26 -5.13
N LEU A 233 -1.88 -6.16 -5.72
CA LEU A 233 -1.39 -5.65 -7.00
C LEU A 233 -0.49 -4.41 -6.87
N VAL A 234 -0.14 -4.00 -5.65
CA VAL A 234 0.75 -2.86 -5.43
C VAL A 234 2.18 -3.34 -5.27
N PHE A 235 3.06 -2.86 -6.15
CA PHE A 235 4.49 -3.09 -6.07
C PHE A 235 5.22 -1.75 -5.88
N GLY A 236 6.29 -1.76 -5.08
CA GLY A 236 7.25 -0.64 -5.05
C GLY A 236 6.78 0.66 -4.40
N GLY A 237 5.69 0.66 -3.63
CA GLY A 237 5.40 1.75 -2.68
C GLY A 237 3.94 2.21 -2.56
N GLY A 238 3.73 3.14 -1.62
CA GLY A 238 2.42 3.56 -1.13
C GLY A 238 1.55 4.31 -2.12
N HIS A 239 2.11 4.98 -3.14
CA HIS A 239 1.33 5.82 -4.05
C HIS A 239 0.69 5.05 -5.21
N VAL A 240 1.22 3.86 -5.53
CA VAL A 240 0.70 3.00 -6.60
C VAL A 240 -0.65 2.37 -6.23
N VAL A 241 -0.97 2.33 -4.93
CA VAL A 241 -2.27 1.84 -4.45
C VAL A 241 -3.42 2.81 -4.75
N LEU A 242 -3.12 4.09 -4.89
CA LEU A 242 -4.15 5.12 -4.95
C LEU A 242 -5.05 5.00 -6.19
N PRO A 243 -4.51 4.82 -7.41
CA PRO A 243 -5.35 4.58 -8.59
C PRO A 243 -6.17 3.29 -8.48
N LEU A 244 -5.64 2.24 -7.86
CA LEU A 244 -6.38 0.99 -7.66
C LEU A 244 -7.55 1.20 -6.69
N LEU A 245 -7.33 1.90 -5.57
CA LEU A 245 -8.39 2.23 -4.64
C LEU A 245 -9.45 3.14 -5.26
N GLU A 246 -9.05 4.12 -6.07
CA GLU A 246 -9.98 4.98 -6.82
C GLU A 246 -10.84 4.14 -7.76
N GLN A 247 -10.22 3.24 -8.55
CA GLN A 247 -10.93 2.36 -9.47
C GLN A 247 -11.90 1.42 -8.75
N GLN A 248 -11.54 0.93 -7.55
CA GLN A 248 -12.38 0.01 -6.79
C GLN A 248 -13.49 0.70 -5.98
N THR A 249 -13.40 2.02 -5.75
CA THR A 249 -14.35 2.74 -4.88
C THR A 249 -15.10 3.87 -5.57
N VAL A 250 -14.39 4.76 -6.25
CA VAL A 250 -14.98 5.92 -6.93
C VAL A 250 -15.60 5.50 -8.25
N ALA A 251 -14.88 4.72 -9.06
CA ALA A 251 -15.39 4.26 -10.36
C ALA A 251 -16.56 3.27 -10.22
N THR A 252 -16.67 2.57 -9.08
CA THR A 252 -17.81 1.71 -8.73
C THR A 252 -19.00 2.48 -8.15
N GLY A 253 -18.83 3.79 -7.88
CA GLY A 253 -19.84 4.65 -7.27
C GLY A 253 -20.04 4.43 -5.77
N TRP A 254 -19.17 3.68 -5.09
CA TRP A 254 -19.28 3.44 -3.65
C TRP A 254 -18.88 4.64 -2.81
N VAL A 255 -17.93 5.45 -3.31
CA VAL A 255 -17.40 6.64 -2.64
C VAL A 255 -17.39 7.81 -3.62
N ALA A 256 -17.85 8.98 -3.21
CA ALA A 256 -17.80 10.17 -4.07
C ALA A 256 -16.34 10.65 -4.25
N SER A 257 -15.98 11.14 -5.45
CA SER A 257 -14.61 11.62 -5.74
C SER A 257 -14.16 12.72 -4.77
N ASN A 258 -15.11 13.56 -4.31
CA ASN A 258 -14.85 14.60 -3.33
C ASN A 258 -14.45 14.05 -1.95
N ASP A 259 -15.11 12.97 -1.50
CA ASP A 259 -14.83 12.33 -0.22
C ASP A 259 -13.53 11.54 -0.28
N PHE A 260 -13.27 10.89 -1.42
CA PHE A 260 -12.00 10.23 -1.70
C PHE A 260 -10.81 11.21 -1.59
N LEU A 261 -10.89 12.37 -2.26
CA LEU A 261 -9.83 13.38 -2.22
C LEU A 261 -9.66 13.99 -0.82
N ALA A 262 -10.76 14.26 -0.11
CA ALA A 262 -10.70 14.78 1.25
C ALA A 262 -10.07 13.76 2.22
N GLY A 263 -10.50 12.50 2.14
CA GLY A 263 -9.95 11.41 2.95
C GLY A 263 -8.49 11.11 2.62
N TYR A 264 -8.10 11.17 1.35
CA TYR A 264 -6.71 11.03 0.96
C TYR A 264 -5.85 12.18 1.49
N GLY A 265 -6.35 13.42 1.42
CA GLY A 265 -5.70 14.57 2.04
C GLY A 265 -5.51 14.39 3.55
N ALA A 266 -6.54 13.88 4.24
CA ALA A 266 -6.44 13.55 5.67
C ALA A 266 -5.42 12.42 5.94
N ALA A 267 -5.36 11.41 5.06
CA ALA A 267 -4.39 10.31 5.16
C ALA A 267 -2.94 10.77 5.05
N GLN A 268 -2.68 11.91 4.41
CA GLN A 268 -1.34 12.53 4.36
C GLN A 268 -0.99 13.31 5.63
N ALA A 269 -1.99 13.69 6.42
CA ALA A 269 -1.81 14.46 7.66
C ALA A 269 -1.70 13.58 8.91
N VAL A 270 -1.92 12.26 8.80
CA VAL A 270 -1.81 11.31 9.90
C VAL A 270 -0.48 10.53 9.84
N PRO A 271 0.10 10.16 10.98
CA PRO A 271 1.27 9.29 11.00
C PRO A 271 0.89 7.86 10.60
N GLY A 272 1.88 7.09 10.17
CA GLY A 272 1.74 5.68 9.85
C GLY A 272 1.47 5.41 8.36
N PRO A 273 1.12 4.16 8.02
CA PRO A 273 1.08 3.71 6.63
C PRO A 273 -0.12 4.30 5.87
N LEU A 274 0.12 4.79 4.65
CA LEU A 274 -0.92 5.34 3.76
C LEU A 274 -2.06 4.35 3.47
N PHE A 275 -1.78 3.05 3.52
CA PHE A 275 -2.76 1.98 3.32
C PHE A 275 -3.90 2.00 4.36
N THR A 276 -3.71 2.67 5.49
CA THR A 276 -4.77 2.90 6.49
C THR A 276 -5.92 3.75 5.92
N PHE A 277 -5.72 4.44 4.80
CA PHE A 277 -6.77 5.08 4.01
C PHE A 277 -7.89 4.09 3.63
N ALA A 278 -7.60 2.79 3.52
CA ALA A 278 -8.61 1.76 3.33
C ALA A 278 -9.67 1.74 4.44
N ALA A 279 -9.30 2.03 5.70
CA ALA A 279 -10.25 2.09 6.80
C ALA A 279 -11.25 3.23 6.61
N PHE A 280 -10.77 4.41 6.19
CA PHE A 280 -11.62 5.54 5.83
C PHE A 280 -12.54 5.18 4.66
N LEU A 281 -11.99 4.62 3.58
CA LEU A 281 -12.78 4.24 2.42
C LEU A 281 -13.85 3.21 2.79
N GLY A 282 -13.47 2.16 3.52
CA GLY A 282 -14.38 1.13 4.01
C GLY A 282 -15.50 1.69 4.91
N TRP A 283 -15.22 2.72 5.71
CA TRP A 283 -16.24 3.44 6.47
C TRP A 283 -17.20 4.21 5.56
N THR A 284 -16.69 4.83 4.50
CA THR A 284 -17.47 5.70 3.58
C THR A 284 -18.27 4.95 2.53
N ILE A 285 -18.03 3.65 2.32
CA ILE A 285 -18.80 2.85 1.36
C ILE A 285 -20.28 2.88 1.76
N GLY A 286 -21.14 3.20 0.78
CA GLY A 286 -22.57 3.47 0.95
C GLY A 286 -23.44 2.34 1.54
N PRO A 287 -24.78 2.47 1.47
CA PRO A 287 -25.70 1.60 2.18
C PRO A 287 -25.61 0.13 1.72
N GLY A 288 -25.62 -0.79 2.69
CA GLY A 288 -25.52 -2.24 2.45
C GLY A 288 -24.46 -2.94 3.31
N LEU A 289 -23.61 -2.17 4.00
CA LEU A 289 -22.63 -2.67 4.96
C LEU A 289 -22.58 -1.75 6.19
N ASN A 290 -22.43 -2.33 7.38
CA ASN A 290 -22.17 -1.54 8.58
C ASN A 290 -20.81 -0.83 8.44
N HIS A 291 -20.72 0.46 8.78
CA HIS A 291 -19.47 1.23 8.60
C HIS A 291 -18.25 0.59 9.30
N TRP A 292 -18.43 0.01 10.49
CA TRP A 292 -17.36 -0.69 11.20
C TRP A 292 -16.93 -1.97 10.48
N ALA A 293 -17.89 -2.71 9.94
CA ALA A 293 -17.60 -3.90 9.14
C ALA A 293 -16.86 -3.52 7.85
N GLY A 294 -17.29 -2.45 7.17
CA GLY A 294 -16.61 -1.93 5.98
C GLY A 294 -15.18 -1.50 6.27
N ALA A 295 -14.97 -0.70 7.33
CA ALA A 295 -13.63 -0.30 7.78
C ALA A 295 -12.74 -1.50 8.11
N ALA A 296 -13.26 -2.49 8.86
CA ALA A 296 -12.51 -3.67 9.24
C ALA A 296 -12.16 -4.54 8.03
N LEU A 297 -13.12 -4.82 7.15
CA LEU A 297 -12.92 -5.62 5.94
C LEU A 297 -11.94 -4.95 4.97
N ALA A 298 -12.04 -3.64 4.79
CA ALA A 298 -11.12 -2.89 3.94
C ALA A 298 -9.70 -2.87 4.52
N THR A 299 -9.56 -2.67 5.84
CA THR A 299 -8.26 -2.69 6.52
C THR A 299 -7.62 -4.06 6.46
N VAL A 300 -8.35 -5.13 6.80
CA VAL A 300 -7.79 -6.49 6.71
C VAL A 300 -7.49 -6.83 5.26
N GLY A 301 -8.42 -6.56 4.33
CA GLY A 301 -8.27 -6.85 2.92
C GLY A 301 -7.00 -6.24 2.34
N ILE A 302 -6.75 -4.94 2.55
CA ILE A 302 -5.60 -4.27 1.94
C ILE A 302 -4.23 -4.71 2.49
N PHE A 303 -4.18 -5.18 3.75
CA PHE A 303 -2.94 -5.59 4.40
C PHE A 303 -2.67 -7.10 4.33
N LEU A 304 -3.70 -7.94 4.15
CA LEU A 304 -3.57 -9.41 4.17
C LEU A 304 -2.63 -10.00 3.09
N PRO A 305 -2.53 -9.46 1.86
CA PRO A 305 -1.70 -10.06 0.81
C PRO A 305 -0.19 -10.09 1.10
N GLY A 306 0.30 -9.23 2.00
CA GLY A 306 1.72 -9.03 2.27
C GLY A 306 2.12 -9.42 3.68
#